data_AF-A0A957U5V7-F1
#
_entry.id   AF-A0A957U5V7-F1
#
_cell.length_a   1.000
_cell.length_b   1.000
_cell.length_c   1.000
_cell.angle_alpha   90.00
_cell.angle_beta   90.00
_cell.angle_gamma   90.00
#
_symmetry.space_group_name_H-M   'P 1'
#
loop_
_entity.id
_entity.type
_entity.pdbx_description
1 polymer ?
#
loop_
_entity_poly.entity_id
_entity_poly.type
_entity_poly.pdbx_seq_one_letter_code
_entity_poly.pdbx_strand_id
1 'polypeptide(L)'
;VFQNHVYRNGALLDGYQQSGDWLLAWRPDIVISGHQKPMLTDARFFDLVGRWSDEYQELHRRIMPLADDDSHFNLDSWGGWIWPYRVSLPRPAPVAVTVTVRNPLPRAAALAVRLVGPAGWQGTAATISAAARAEVSVELEITPAGACTLQPIAAELTVDGQPFGQVAEALVSVGQA
;
A
#
# COMPACT_ATOMS: atom_id res chain seq x y z
N VAL A 1 -12.95 -24.19 2.58
CA VAL A 1 -11.56 -23.79 2.23
C VAL A 1 -11.29 -22.51 2.99
N PHE A 2 -10.26 -22.49 3.85
CA PHE A 2 -9.82 -21.24 4.47
C PHE A 2 -9.17 -20.37 3.40
N GLN A 3 -9.72 -19.18 3.17
CA GLN A 3 -9.10 -18.17 2.32
C GLN A 3 -7.86 -17.64 3.06
N ASN A 4 -6.72 -17.56 2.37
CA ASN A 4 -5.54 -16.91 2.93
C ASN A 4 -5.68 -15.40 2.69
N HIS A 5 -6.22 -14.67 3.67
CA HIS A 5 -6.30 -13.23 3.60
C HIS A 5 -4.94 -12.63 3.94
N VAL A 6 -4.18 -12.25 2.91
CA VAL A 6 -2.88 -11.61 3.06
C VAL A 6 -3.06 -10.09 3.10
N TYR A 7 -3.61 -9.58 4.21
CA TYR A 7 -3.99 -8.16 4.35
C TYR A 7 -2.87 -7.19 3.97
N ARG A 8 -1.65 -7.46 4.44
CA ARG A 8 -0.46 -6.64 4.20
C ARG A 8 0.08 -6.69 2.75
N ASN A 9 -0.62 -7.33 1.82
CA ASN A 9 -0.30 -7.31 0.39
C ASN A 9 -1.26 -6.40 -0.42
N GLY A 10 -1.80 -5.34 0.20
CA GLY A 10 -2.71 -4.42 -0.46
C GLY A 10 -4.13 -4.96 -0.60
N ALA A 11 -4.65 -5.65 0.43
CA ALA A 11 -6.04 -6.10 0.44
C ALA A 11 -7.01 -4.91 0.46
N LEU A 12 -7.87 -4.84 -0.55
CA LEU A 12 -8.93 -3.84 -0.64
C LEU A 12 -10.24 -4.44 -0.17
N LEU A 13 -11.01 -3.67 0.62
CA LEU A 13 -12.31 -4.10 1.11
C LEU A 13 -13.26 -4.46 -0.05
N ASP A 14 -13.22 -3.70 -1.13
CA ASP A 14 -14.02 -3.89 -2.34
C ASP A 14 -13.28 -4.67 -3.46
N GLY A 15 -12.07 -5.19 -3.20
CA GLY A 15 -11.24 -5.82 -4.23
C GLY A 15 -11.89 -7.05 -4.89
N TYR A 16 -12.69 -7.81 -4.14
CA TYR A 16 -13.46 -8.93 -4.67
C TYR A 16 -14.58 -8.45 -5.60
N GLN A 17 -15.26 -7.36 -5.25
CA GLN A 17 -16.27 -6.75 -6.10
C GLN A 17 -15.66 -6.23 -7.40
N GLN A 18 -14.57 -5.45 -7.32
CA GLN A 18 -13.88 -4.93 -8.50
C GLN A 18 -13.46 -6.06 -9.47
N SER A 19 -12.88 -7.14 -8.94
CA SER A 19 -12.47 -8.30 -9.75
C SER A 19 -13.68 -9.10 -10.26
N GLY A 20 -14.73 -9.21 -9.45
CA GLY A 20 -15.98 -9.88 -9.79
C GLY A 20 -16.72 -9.18 -10.93
N ASP A 21 -16.76 -7.85 -10.91
CA ASP A 21 -17.35 -7.02 -11.95
C ASP A 21 -16.66 -7.26 -13.31
N TRP A 22 -15.32 -7.39 -13.32
CA TRP A 22 -14.58 -7.74 -14.52
C TRP A 22 -14.89 -9.16 -15.02
N LEU A 23 -14.96 -10.14 -14.13
CA LEU A 23 -15.32 -11.52 -14.48
C LEU A 23 -16.74 -11.62 -15.04
N LEU A 24 -17.69 -10.90 -14.44
CA LEU A 24 -19.09 -10.86 -14.88
C LEU A 24 -19.26 -10.14 -16.22
N ALA A 25 -18.48 -9.09 -16.47
CA ALA A 25 -18.47 -8.38 -17.74
C ALA A 25 -17.87 -9.23 -18.88
N TRP A 26 -16.77 -9.94 -18.61
CA TRP A 26 -16.06 -10.71 -19.64
C TRP A 26 -16.68 -12.09 -19.89
N ARG A 27 -17.16 -12.76 -18.83
CA ARG A 27 -17.71 -14.13 -18.85
C ARG A 27 -16.79 -15.16 -19.55
N PRO A 28 -15.55 -15.33 -19.09
CA PRO A 28 -14.64 -16.33 -19.68
C PRO A 28 -15.17 -17.74 -19.46
N ASP A 29 -14.93 -18.68 -20.40
CA ASP A 29 -15.31 -20.10 -20.25
C ASP A 29 -14.43 -20.84 -19.23
N ILE A 30 -13.19 -20.36 -19.03
CA ILE A 30 -12.18 -20.95 -18.14
C ILE A 30 -11.48 -19.85 -17.35
N VAL A 31 -11.42 -20.00 -16.03
CA VAL A 31 -10.59 -19.18 -15.14
C VAL A 31 -9.36 -19.98 -14.71
N ILE A 32 -8.19 -19.42 -14.94
CA ILE A 32 -6.89 -19.99 -14.52
C ILE A 32 -6.36 -19.13 -13.37
N SER A 33 -6.26 -19.70 -12.17
CA SER A 33 -5.71 -19.02 -11.01
C SER A 33 -4.26 -19.43 -10.73
N GLY A 34 -3.54 -18.65 -9.94
CA GLY A 34 -2.14 -18.94 -9.60
C GLY A 34 -1.94 -20.15 -8.69
N HIS A 35 -2.97 -20.61 -7.96
CA HIS A 35 -2.83 -21.63 -6.91
C HIS A 35 -3.87 -22.75 -6.96
N GLN A 36 -4.75 -22.77 -7.95
CA GLN A 36 -5.80 -23.79 -8.09
C GLN A 36 -5.81 -24.37 -9.51
N LYS A 37 -6.49 -25.50 -9.68
CA LYS A 37 -6.74 -26.08 -11.01
C LYS A 37 -7.59 -25.10 -11.85
N PRO A 38 -7.49 -25.17 -13.20
CA PRO A 38 -8.41 -24.43 -14.07
C PRO A 38 -9.86 -24.71 -13.70
N MET A 39 -10.67 -23.66 -13.65
CA MET A 39 -12.09 -23.73 -13.34
C MET A 39 -12.89 -23.48 -14.60
N LEU A 40 -13.69 -24.46 -15.01
CA LEU A 40 -14.73 -24.24 -16.01
C LEU A 40 -15.83 -23.39 -15.37
N THR A 41 -16.33 -22.41 -16.10
CA THR A 41 -17.34 -21.48 -15.60
C THR A 41 -18.71 -21.81 -16.18
N ASP A 42 -19.75 -21.57 -15.39
CA ASP A 42 -21.14 -21.59 -15.82
C ASP A 42 -21.90 -20.46 -15.11
N ALA A 43 -23.23 -20.40 -15.25
CA ALA A 43 -24.03 -19.41 -14.53
C ALA A 43 -23.83 -19.48 -13.00
N ARG A 44 -23.70 -20.68 -12.45
CA ARG A 44 -23.51 -20.89 -11.00
C ARG A 44 -22.16 -20.37 -10.51
N PHE A 45 -21.11 -20.49 -11.32
CA PHE A 45 -19.81 -19.88 -11.02
C PHE A 45 -19.96 -18.37 -10.85
N PHE A 46 -20.64 -17.70 -11.78
CA PHE A 46 -20.83 -16.26 -11.73
C PHE A 46 -21.74 -15.81 -10.57
N ASP A 47 -22.79 -16.57 -10.25
CA ASP A 47 -23.60 -16.34 -9.04
C ASP A 47 -22.77 -16.46 -7.76
N LEU A 48 -21.80 -17.39 -7.73
CA LEU A 48 -20.91 -17.58 -6.58
C LEU A 48 -19.94 -16.40 -6.43
N VAL A 49 -19.41 -15.87 -7.53
CA VAL A 49 -18.54 -14.67 -7.51
C VAL A 49 -19.26 -13.48 -6.89
N GLY A 50 -20.52 -13.22 -7.28
CA GLY A 50 -21.32 -12.16 -6.70
C GLY A 50 -21.51 -12.34 -5.18
N ARG A 51 -22.03 -13.51 -4.76
CA ARG A 51 -22.26 -13.79 -3.33
C ARG A 51 -21.00 -13.69 -2.49
N TRP A 52 -19.86 -14.17 -2.98
CA TRP A 52 -18.59 -14.07 -2.24
C TRP A 52 -18.04 -12.65 -2.17
N SER A 53 -18.34 -11.80 -3.15
CA SER A 53 -17.95 -10.39 -3.10
C SER A 53 -18.69 -9.66 -1.97
N ASP A 54 -19.98 -9.95 -1.80
CA ASP A 54 -20.80 -9.40 -0.72
C ASP A 54 -20.37 -9.95 0.65
N GLU A 55 -20.23 -11.28 0.75
CA GLU A 55 -19.83 -11.95 1.99
C GLU A 55 -18.44 -11.50 2.46
N TYR A 56 -17.50 -11.30 1.53
CA TYR A 56 -16.18 -10.76 1.85
C TYR A 56 -16.30 -9.38 2.50
N GLN A 57 -17.01 -8.45 1.87
CA GLN A 57 -17.15 -7.09 2.40
C GLN A 57 -17.84 -7.07 3.78
N GLU A 58 -18.95 -7.78 3.92
CA GLU A 58 -19.71 -7.82 5.18
C GLU A 58 -18.88 -8.41 6.32
N LEU A 59 -18.23 -9.55 6.08
CA LEU A 59 -17.41 -10.20 7.08
C LEU A 59 -16.25 -9.31 7.50
N HIS A 60 -15.53 -8.71 6.54
CA HIS A 60 -14.37 -7.89 6.84
C HIS A 60 -14.75 -6.61 7.59
N ARG A 61 -15.84 -5.93 7.22
CA ARG A 61 -16.37 -4.79 8.01
C ARG A 61 -16.69 -5.22 9.44
N ARG A 62 -17.35 -6.37 9.63
CA ARG A 62 -17.77 -6.85 10.95
C ARG A 62 -16.61 -7.21 11.87
N ILE A 63 -15.49 -7.70 11.32
CA ILE A 63 -14.31 -8.07 12.11
C ILE A 63 -13.28 -6.96 12.25
N MET A 64 -13.46 -5.81 11.57
CA MET A 64 -12.55 -4.68 11.73
C MET A 64 -12.57 -4.20 13.20
N PRO A 65 -11.40 -4.11 13.86
CA PRO A 65 -11.34 -3.71 15.26
C PRO A 65 -11.54 -2.20 15.46
N LEU A 66 -11.30 -1.41 14.40
CA LEU A 66 -11.43 0.05 14.40
C LEU A 66 -12.67 0.43 13.59
N ALA A 67 -13.43 1.40 14.08
CA ALA A 67 -14.62 1.93 13.43
C ALA A 67 -14.25 2.86 12.26
N ASP A 68 -15.21 3.15 11.39
CA ASP A 68 -15.00 4.01 10.21
C ASP A 68 -14.59 5.45 10.56
N ASP A 69 -14.89 5.90 11.79
CA ASP A 69 -14.51 7.21 12.32
C ASP A 69 -13.17 7.19 13.09
N ASP A 70 -12.61 6.01 13.37
CA ASP A 70 -11.30 5.86 14.00
C ASP A 70 -10.15 6.15 13.03
N SER A 71 -8.98 6.48 13.58
CA SER A 71 -7.76 6.62 12.79
C SER A 71 -7.23 5.25 12.36
N HIS A 72 -7.22 4.98 11.05
CA HIS A 72 -6.76 3.70 10.51
C HIS A 72 -6.35 3.78 9.05
N PHE A 73 -5.50 2.85 8.62
CA PHE A 73 -5.08 2.71 7.22
C PHE A 73 -5.94 1.73 6.42
N ASN A 74 -7.15 1.44 6.87
CA ASN A 74 -8.09 0.51 6.21
C ASN A 74 -7.61 -0.95 6.30
N LEU A 75 -8.24 -1.84 5.55
CA LEU A 75 -8.10 -3.28 5.66
C LEU A 75 -6.66 -3.79 5.51
N ASP A 76 -5.88 -3.22 4.58
CA ASP A 76 -4.48 -3.58 4.34
C ASP A 76 -3.50 -3.03 5.40
N SER A 77 -3.96 -2.07 6.19
CA SER A 77 -3.15 -1.31 7.15
C SER A 77 -1.92 -0.62 6.51
N TRP A 78 -1.95 -0.35 5.20
CA TRP A 78 -0.86 0.32 4.49
C TRP A 78 -0.95 1.83 4.61
N GLY A 79 0.03 2.43 5.28
CA GLY A 79 0.12 3.89 5.39
C GLY A 79 0.77 4.57 4.19
N GLY A 80 1.36 3.79 3.26
CA GLY A 80 1.98 4.31 2.05
C GLY A 80 2.92 3.32 1.36
N TRP A 81 3.62 3.80 0.33
CA TRP A 81 4.72 3.08 -0.34
C TRP A 81 5.72 4.08 -0.95
N ILE A 82 6.92 3.59 -1.26
CA ILE A 82 7.99 4.37 -1.89
C ILE A 82 8.33 3.76 -3.24
N TRP A 83 8.40 4.58 -4.29
CA TRP A 83 8.79 4.17 -5.64
C TRP A 83 10.01 4.95 -6.13
N PRO A 84 11.01 4.29 -6.74
CA PRO A 84 11.18 2.83 -6.83
C PRO A 84 11.50 2.20 -5.47
N TYR A 85 11.04 0.96 -5.26
CA TYR A 85 11.28 0.22 -4.01
C TYR A 85 12.76 -0.14 -3.80
N ARG A 86 13.53 -0.31 -4.89
CA ARG A 86 14.97 -0.60 -4.84
C ARG A 86 15.72 0.37 -5.73
N VAL A 87 16.75 0.99 -5.17
CA VAL A 87 17.67 1.88 -5.88
C VAL A 87 19.10 1.41 -5.71
N SER A 88 19.85 1.38 -6.81
CA SER A 88 21.29 1.13 -6.81
C SER A 88 22.01 2.31 -7.45
N LEU A 89 23.03 2.82 -6.78
CA LEU A 89 23.90 3.88 -7.28
C LEU A 89 25.36 3.42 -7.31
N PRO A 90 26.17 3.86 -8.28
CA PRO A 90 27.60 3.53 -8.32
C PRO A 90 28.41 4.27 -7.24
N ARG A 91 27.91 5.41 -6.75
CA ARG A 91 28.56 6.26 -5.75
C ARG A 91 27.51 7.07 -4.97
N PRO A 92 27.82 7.58 -3.77
CA PRO A 92 26.87 8.37 -3.00
C PRO A 92 26.37 9.58 -3.79
N ALA A 93 25.06 9.69 -3.94
CA ALA A 93 24.35 10.79 -4.58
C ALA A 93 22.91 10.83 -4.04
N PRO A 94 22.20 11.96 -4.17
CA PRO A 94 20.77 12.02 -3.85
C PRO A 94 19.97 10.95 -4.60
N VAL A 95 19.11 10.24 -3.88
CA VAL A 95 18.17 9.26 -4.41
C VAL A 95 16.80 9.91 -4.44
N ALA A 96 16.30 10.22 -5.63
CA ALA A 96 14.93 10.70 -5.82
C ALA A 96 13.93 9.54 -5.81
N VAL A 97 12.85 9.71 -5.06
CA VAL A 97 11.74 8.76 -4.95
C VAL A 97 10.40 9.48 -4.89
N THR A 98 9.37 8.83 -5.43
CA THR A 98 7.97 9.18 -5.21
C THR A 98 7.50 8.47 -3.94
N VAL A 99 7.12 9.23 -2.93
CA VAL A 99 6.52 8.71 -1.69
C VAL A 99 5.02 8.91 -1.75
N THR A 100 4.26 7.82 -1.72
CA THR A 100 2.80 7.87 -1.59
C THR A 100 2.42 7.55 -0.14
N VAL A 101 1.59 8.38 0.46
CA VAL A 101 1.05 8.17 1.82
C VAL A 101 -0.47 8.26 1.81
N ARG A 102 -1.10 7.56 2.74
CA ARG A 102 -2.55 7.56 2.93
C ARG A 102 -2.93 8.40 4.14
N ASN A 103 -4.00 9.19 4.03
CA ASN A 103 -4.58 9.87 5.17
C ASN A 103 -5.34 8.86 6.06
N PRO A 104 -4.93 8.62 7.32
CA PRO A 104 -5.61 7.70 8.21
C PRO A 104 -6.87 8.29 8.84
N LEU A 105 -7.25 9.54 8.53
CA LEU A 105 -8.39 10.21 9.15
C LEU A 105 -9.64 10.16 8.24
N PRO A 106 -10.85 10.12 8.82
CA PRO A 106 -12.12 10.20 8.09
C PRO A 106 -12.45 11.64 7.63
N ARG A 107 -11.48 12.54 7.63
CA ARG A 107 -11.61 13.95 7.25
C ARG A 107 -10.35 14.42 6.52
N ALA A 108 -10.44 15.57 5.85
CA ALA A 108 -9.25 16.20 5.29
C ALA A 108 -8.22 16.52 6.39
N ALA A 109 -6.94 16.39 6.06
CA ALA A 109 -5.83 16.58 7.00
C ALA A 109 -4.55 17.03 6.29
N ALA A 110 -3.64 17.62 7.06
CA ALA A 110 -2.28 17.93 6.62
C ALA A 110 -1.35 16.76 6.96
N LEU A 111 -0.68 16.21 5.95
CA LEU A 111 0.24 15.10 6.05
C LEU A 111 1.66 15.64 5.91
N ALA A 112 2.43 15.58 6.99
CA ALA A 112 3.85 15.86 6.99
C ALA A 112 4.61 14.55 6.79
N VAL A 113 5.37 14.48 5.70
CA VAL A 113 6.13 13.29 5.28
C VAL A 113 7.60 13.65 5.25
N ARG A 114 8.44 12.81 5.86
CA ARG A 114 9.90 12.95 5.84
C ARG A 114 10.55 11.63 5.45
N LEU A 115 11.50 11.67 4.51
CA LEU A 115 12.38 10.53 4.30
C LEU A 115 13.44 10.46 5.40
N VAL A 116 13.55 9.30 6.02
CA VAL A 116 14.56 8.99 7.03
C VAL A 116 15.33 7.75 6.60
N GLY A 117 16.57 7.63 7.06
CA GLY A 117 17.44 6.50 6.75
C GLY A 117 18.42 6.24 7.88
N PRO A 118 19.46 5.42 7.64
CA PRO A 118 20.52 5.17 8.61
C PRO A 118 21.20 6.46 9.09
N ALA A 119 21.91 6.36 10.22
CA ALA A 119 22.59 7.50 10.81
C ALA A 119 23.51 8.23 9.80
N GLY A 120 23.43 9.56 9.77
CA GLY A 120 24.20 10.41 8.86
C GLY A 120 23.57 10.64 7.49
N TRP A 121 22.50 9.92 7.13
CA TRP A 121 21.77 10.16 5.89
C TRP A 121 20.90 11.40 6.01
N GLN A 122 20.72 12.12 4.91
CA GLN A 122 19.94 13.36 4.87
C GLN A 122 18.77 13.19 3.91
N GLY A 123 17.55 13.27 4.44
CA GLY A 123 16.31 13.17 3.66
C GLY A 123 15.54 14.48 3.65
N THR A 124 14.80 14.72 2.57
CA THR A 124 13.89 15.85 2.43
C THR A 124 12.54 15.56 3.09
N ALA A 125 11.75 16.61 3.31
CA ALA A 125 10.40 16.52 3.84
C ALA A 125 9.44 17.41 3.05
N ALA A 126 8.17 17.06 3.06
CA ALA A 126 7.09 17.85 2.49
C ALA A 126 5.85 17.82 3.40
N THR A 127 4.99 18.82 3.26
CA THR A 127 3.66 18.82 3.87
C THR A 127 2.62 19.02 2.77
N ILE A 128 1.63 18.14 2.74
CA ILE A 128 0.59 18.13 1.71
C ILE A 128 -0.78 17.90 2.34
N SER A 129 -1.83 18.45 1.72
CA SER A 129 -3.20 18.20 2.14
C SER A 129 -3.76 16.97 1.44
N ALA A 130 -4.48 16.12 2.18
CA ALA A 130 -5.19 14.98 1.63
C ALA A 130 -6.65 15.02 2.07
N ALA A 131 -7.56 14.61 1.19
CA ALA A 131 -8.95 14.36 1.56
C ALA A 131 -9.05 13.16 2.53
N ALA A 132 -10.24 12.95 3.11
CA ALA A 132 -10.52 11.81 3.97
C ALA A 132 -10.11 10.49 3.29
N ARG A 133 -9.31 9.66 3.98
CA ARG A 133 -8.83 8.35 3.49
C ARG A 133 -8.06 8.37 2.16
N ALA A 134 -7.76 9.54 1.61
CA ALA A 134 -7.16 9.66 0.29
C ALA A 134 -5.66 9.32 0.33
N GLU A 135 -5.17 8.84 -0.81
CA GLU A 135 -3.76 8.68 -1.10
C GLU A 135 -3.23 9.88 -1.88
N VAL A 136 -2.00 10.25 -1.58
CA VAL A 136 -1.34 11.42 -2.14
C VAL A 136 0.15 11.14 -2.27
N SER A 137 0.75 11.61 -3.36
CA SER A 137 2.16 11.36 -3.68
C SER A 137 2.98 12.65 -3.62
N VAL A 138 4.22 12.54 -3.14
CA VAL A 138 5.21 13.62 -3.10
C VAL A 138 6.56 13.12 -3.59
N GLU A 139 7.27 13.96 -4.33
CA GLU A 139 8.66 13.70 -4.69
C GLU A 139 9.57 14.12 -3.54
N LEU A 140 10.41 13.20 -3.07
CA LEU A 140 11.38 13.42 -2.00
C LEU A 140 12.73 12.82 -2.38
N GLU A 141 13.78 13.31 -1.74
CA GLU A 141 15.14 12.84 -1.94
C GLU A 141 15.75 12.38 -0.62
N ILE A 142 16.64 11.39 -0.69
CA ILE A 142 17.50 11.01 0.42
C ILE A 142 18.93 10.77 -0.05
N THR A 143 19.90 11.29 0.70
CA THR A 143 21.32 11.20 0.34
C THR A 143 22.04 10.23 1.28
N PRO A 144 22.57 9.11 0.77
CA PRO A 144 23.39 8.18 1.52
C PRO A 144 24.70 8.80 2.01
N ALA A 145 25.09 8.51 3.24
CA ALA A 145 26.35 9.00 3.81
C ALA A 145 27.61 8.32 3.24
N GLY A 146 27.47 7.19 2.55
CA GLY A 146 28.59 6.39 2.04
C GLY A 146 28.14 5.16 1.26
N ALA A 147 29.10 4.26 0.99
CA ALA A 147 28.81 2.97 0.37
C ALA A 147 27.95 2.11 1.29
N CYS A 148 26.98 1.39 0.71
CA CYS A 148 26.04 0.58 1.47
C CYS A 148 25.40 -0.51 0.61
N THR A 149 24.83 -1.53 1.25
CA THR A 149 24.09 -2.60 0.59
C THR A 149 22.73 -2.74 1.25
N LEU A 150 21.66 -2.61 0.47
CA LEU A 150 20.27 -2.82 0.86
C LEU A 150 19.90 -2.12 2.19
N GLN A 151 20.36 -0.88 2.37
CA GLN A 151 20.00 -0.10 3.54
C GLN A 151 18.57 0.42 3.40
N PRO A 152 17.72 0.25 4.43
CA PRO A 152 16.35 0.72 4.37
C PRO A 152 16.30 2.24 4.52
N ILE A 153 15.48 2.87 3.69
CA ILE A 153 14.97 4.22 3.90
C ILE A 153 13.48 4.10 4.19
N ALA A 154 12.95 5.02 4.98
CA ALA A 154 11.54 4.99 5.37
C ALA A 154 10.87 6.35 5.19
N ALA A 155 9.58 6.33 4.91
CA ALA A 155 8.71 7.50 4.97
C ALA A 155 8.12 7.60 6.37
N GLU A 156 8.56 8.59 7.15
CA GLU A 156 7.93 8.93 8.42
C GLU A 156 6.74 9.85 8.16
N LEU A 157 5.58 9.49 8.74
CA LEU A 157 4.32 10.21 8.57
C LEU A 157 3.85 10.82 9.89
N THR A 158 3.48 12.09 9.83
CA THR A 158 2.73 12.80 10.87
C THR A 158 1.49 13.41 10.24
N VAL A 159 0.33 13.28 10.88
CA VAL A 159 -0.96 13.77 10.37
C VAL A 159 -1.55 14.72 11.41
N ASP A 160 -1.75 15.99 11.03
CA ASP A 160 -2.17 17.07 11.95
C ASP A 160 -1.37 17.11 13.27
N GLY A 161 -0.06 16.86 13.20
CA GLY A 161 0.83 16.83 14.36
C GLY A 161 0.84 15.51 15.14
N GLN A 162 -0.03 14.55 14.82
CA GLN A 162 0.00 13.21 15.42
C GLN A 162 0.95 12.27 14.65
N PRO A 163 1.94 11.65 15.30
CA PRO A 163 2.87 10.74 14.63
C PRO A 163 2.20 9.39 14.33
N PHE A 164 2.40 8.89 13.10
CA PHE A 164 2.05 7.52 12.68
C PHE A 164 3.28 6.64 12.44
N GLY A 165 4.48 7.21 12.63
CA GLY A 165 5.74 6.49 12.52
C GLY A 165 6.20 6.29 11.08
N GLN A 166 7.05 5.29 10.87
CA GLN A 166 7.57 4.90 9.56
C GLN A 166 6.55 3.99 8.88
N VAL A 167 5.87 4.50 7.85
CA VAL A 167 4.70 3.85 7.24
C VAL A 167 4.99 3.15 5.92
N ALA A 168 6.17 3.38 5.35
CA ALA A 168 6.63 2.77 4.12
C ALA A 168 8.16 2.69 4.12
N GLU A 169 8.70 1.76 3.33
CA GLU A 169 10.13 1.55 3.19
C GLU A 169 10.56 1.34 1.72
N ALA A 170 11.82 1.61 1.44
CA ALA A 170 12.54 1.25 0.21
C ALA A 170 13.99 0.91 0.55
N LEU A 171 14.70 0.27 -0.38
CA LEU A 171 16.07 -0.21 -0.18
C LEU A 171 17.04 0.53 -1.10
N VAL A 172 18.14 0.99 -0.53
CA VAL A 172 19.20 1.70 -1.25
C VAL A 172 20.53 0.94 -1.14
N SER A 173 21.17 0.71 -2.28
CA SER A 173 22.54 0.22 -2.40
C SER A 173 23.43 1.28 -3.07
N VAL A 174 24.64 1.45 -2.57
CA VAL A 174 25.64 2.37 -3.10
C VAL A 174 26.98 1.66 -3.23
N GLY A 175 27.59 1.72 -4.41
CA GLY A 175 28.88 1.10 -4.70
C GLY A 175 28.80 -0.35 -5.19
N GLN A 176 27.59 -0.87 -5.41
CA GLN A 176 27.38 -2.12 -6.14
C GLN A 176 27.17 -1.77 -7.62
N ALA A 177 28.19 -1.99 -8.43
CA ALA A 177 28.08 -2.04 -9.88
C ALA A 177 27.60 -3.43 -10.31
#